data_AF-E3M2D4-F1
#
_entry.id   AF-E3M2D4-F1
#
_cell.length_a   1.000
_cell.length_b   1.000
_cell.length_c   1.000
_cell.angle_alpha   90.00
_cell.angle_beta   90.00
_cell.angle_gamma   90.00
#
_symmetry.space_group_name_H-M   'P 1'
#
loop_
_entity.id
_entity.type
_entity.pdbx_description
1 polymer ?
#
loop_
_entity_poly.entity_id
_entity_poly.type
_entity_poly.pdbx_seq_one_letter_code
_entity_poly.pdbx_strand_id
1 'polypeptide(L)'
;MKRNNWEMGNRFHSFFSSAGLIGTSLLFSFSNLFFHCLQDIERMKASATAIAASLTEFGKTLRETELPNDADSTARILELQTVEKMAIKEEFKIAVRKGFTLLKSVRQLDKKPTPEQLSPTRLHNVTAIERMLVQLGTYHQMAVISRS
;
A
#
# COMPACT_ATOMS: atom_id res chain seq x y z
N MET A 1 -12.31 -15.33 -2.90
CA MET A 1 -13.00 -14.02 -2.93
C MET A 1 -11.98 -12.93 -3.35
N LYS A 2 -11.67 -12.81 -4.65
CA LYS A 2 -10.65 -11.86 -5.17
C LYS A 2 -11.07 -11.13 -6.46
N ARG A 3 -12.31 -11.30 -6.92
CA ARG A 3 -12.76 -10.83 -8.25
C ARG A 3 -13.35 -9.42 -8.27
N ASN A 4 -13.64 -8.83 -7.11
CA ASN A 4 -14.53 -7.67 -7.02
C ASN A 4 -13.81 -6.32 -7.11
N ASN A 5 -12.52 -6.25 -6.76
CA ASN A 5 -11.78 -4.98 -6.76
C ASN A 5 -11.43 -4.50 -8.17
N TRP A 6 -11.15 -5.42 -9.10
CA TRP A 6 -10.91 -5.12 -10.51
C TRP A 6 -12.18 -4.61 -11.20
N GLU A 7 -13.32 -5.24 -10.94
CA GLU A 7 -14.61 -4.82 -11.47
C GLU A 7 -15.08 -3.49 -10.90
N MET A 8 -14.80 -3.20 -9.62
CA MET A 8 -15.04 -1.86 -9.05
C MET A 8 -14.21 -0.79 -9.73
N GLY A 9 -12.90 -1.00 -9.88
CA GLY A 9 -12.02 -0.04 -10.55
C GLY A 9 -12.46 0.26 -11.98
N ASN A 10 -12.85 -0.77 -12.72
CA ASN A 10 -13.38 -0.63 -14.08
C ASN A 10 -14.77 0.03 -14.12
N ARG A 11 -15.64 -0.23 -13.14
CA ARG A 11 -16.95 0.44 -13.03
C ARG A 11 -16.80 1.93 -12.71
N PHE A 12 -15.90 2.31 -11.82
CA PHE A 12 -15.59 3.71 -11.55
C PHE A 12 -15.01 4.38 -12.79
N HIS A 13 -14.06 3.75 -13.48
CA HIS A 13 -13.51 4.27 -14.73
C HIS A 13 -14.58 4.47 -15.81
N SER A 14 -15.45 3.48 -16.03
CA SER A 14 -16.54 3.55 -17.00
C SER A 14 -17.54 4.67 -16.68
N PHE A 15 -17.89 4.83 -15.40
CA PHE A 15 -18.81 5.87 -14.93
C PHE A 15 -18.26 7.29 -15.12
N PHE A 16 -16.99 7.54 -14.79
CA PHE A 16 -16.39 8.86 -14.97
C PHE A 16 -16.07 9.16 -16.46
N SER A 17 -15.77 8.12 -17.25
CA SER A 17 -15.57 8.25 -18.69
C SER A 17 -16.86 8.55 -19.45
N SER A 18 -18.01 7.98 -19.05
CA SER A 18 -19.31 8.24 -19.69
C SER A 18 -19.89 9.61 -19.31
N ALA A 19 -19.49 10.17 -18.16
CA ALA A 19 -19.93 11.48 -17.67
C ALA A 19 -19.19 12.68 -18.30
N GLY A 20 -18.23 12.46 -19.22
CA GLY A 20 -17.51 13.55 -19.90
C GLY A 20 -16.60 14.39 -18.98
N LEU A 21 -16.30 13.91 -17.78
CA LEU A 21 -15.41 14.59 -16.83
C LEU A 21 -13.96 14.43 -17.32
N ILE A 22 -13.36 15.52 -17.81
CA ILE A 22 -12.03 15.63 -18.45
C ILE A 22 -10.86 15.47 -17.43
N GLY A 23 -11.00 14.52 -16.50
CA GLY A 23 -10.01 14.13 -15.50
C GLY A 23 -9.46 12.72 -15.67
N THR A 24 -9.84 12.01 -16.75
CA THR A 24 -9.67 10.55 -16.92
C THR A 24 -8.24 10.07 -16.76
N SER A 25 -7.22 10.78 -17.27
CA SER A 25 -5.82 10.37 -17.15
C SER A 25 -5.31 10.37 -15.72
N LEU A 26 -5.63 11.40 -14.93
CA LEU A 26 -5.16 11.49 -13.54
C LEU A 26 -6.00 10.63 -12.59
N LEU A 27 -7.29 10.48 -12.87
CA LEU A 27 -8.16 9.52 -12.17
C LEU A 27 -7.70 8.08 -12.44
N PHE A 28 -7.31 7.77 -13.68
CA PHE A 28 -6.71 6.50 -14.05
C PHE A 28 -5.35 6.30 -13.38
N SER A 29 -4.46 7.30 -13.38
CA SER A 29 -3.17 7.22 -12.66
C SER A 29 -3.36 7.02 -11.15
N PHE A 30 -4.31 7.73 -10.54
CA PHE A 30 -4.63 7.60 -9.12
C PHE A 30 -5.21 6.21 -8.81
N SER A 31 -6.14 5.73 -9.63
CA SER A 31 -6.72 4.39 -9.49
C SER A 31 -5.67 3.28 -9.65
N ASN A 32 -4.73 3.42 -10.59
CA ASN A 32 -3.64 2.46 -10.75
C ASN A 32 -2.69 2.52 -9.54
N LEU A 33 -2.30 3.71 -9.08
CA LEU A 33 -1.43 3.87 -7.92
C LEU A 33 -2.07 3.26 -6.66
N PHE A 34 -3.36 3.50 -6.45
CA PHE A 34 -4.13 2.92 -5.36
C PHE A 34 -4.18 1.38 -5.45
N PHE A 35 -4.48 0.84 -6.63
CA PHE A 35 -4.51 -0.60 -6.87
C PHE A 35 -3.16 -1.27 -6.61
N HIS A 36 -2.07 -0.69 -7.13
CA HIS A 36 -0.72 -1.19 -6.90
C HIS A 36 -0.35 -1.16 -5.41
N CYS A 37 -0.69 -0.08 -4.71
CA CYS A 37 -0.47 0.04 -3.28
C CYS A 37 -1.19 -1.06 -2.50
N LEU A 38 -2.47 -1.32 -2.79
CA LEU A 38 -3.23 -2.39 -2.14
C LEU A 38 -2.61 -3.78 -2.39
N GLN A 39 -2.19 -4.04 -3.62
CA GLN A 39 -1.52 -5.29 -3.96
C GLN A 39 -0.20 -5.46 -3.20
N ASP A 40 0.58 -4.39 -3.07
CA ASP A 40 1.84 -4.40 -2.35
C ASP A 40 1.64 -4.53 -0.82
N ILE A 41 0.53 -4.01 -0.27
CA ILE A 41 0.11 -4.27 1.12
C ILE A 41 -0.18 -5.76 1.33
N GLU A 42 -0.94 -6.40 0.42
CA GLU A 42 -1.20 -7.84 0.49
C GLU A 42 0.10 -8.65 0.44
N ARG A 43 1.02 -8.29 -0.45
CA ARG A 43 2.34 -8.92 -0.57
C ARG A 43 3.18 -8.73 0.69
N MET A 44 3.14 -7.55 1.30
CA MET A 44 3.84 -7.27 2.56
C MET A 44 3.32 -8.15 3.68
N LYS A 45 1.99 -8.29 3.80
CA LYS A 45 1.37 -9.19 4.77
C LYS A 45 1.84 -10.63 4.57
N ALA A 46 1.82 -11.11 3.33
CA ALA A 46 2.28 -12.47 3.01
C ALA A 46 3.77 -12.68 3.37
N SER A 47 4.65 -11.72 3.04
CA SER A 47 6.07 -11.77 3.41
C SER A 47 6.28 -11.77 4.92
N ALA A 48 5.56 -10.92 5.66
CA ALA A 48 5.65 -10.89 7.12
C ALA A 48 5.21 -12.22 7.76
N THR A 49 4.12 -12.81 7.25
CA THR A 49 3.66 -14.14 7.68
C THR A 49 4.69 -15.23 7.39
N ALA A 50 5.29 -15.23 6.19
CA ALA A 50 6.31 -16.20 5.83
C ALA A 50 7.55 -16.09 6.74
N ILE A 51 8.05 -14.88 6.99
CA ILE A 51 9.19 -14.65 7.88
C ILE A 51 8.88 -15.11 9.31
N ALA A 52 7.69 -14.80 9.82
CA ALA A 52 7.27 -15.24 11.15
C ALA A 52 7.21 -16.78 11.27
N ALA A 53 6.75 -17.45 10.22
CA ALA A 53 6.76 -18.90 10.14
C ALA A 53 8.19 -19.47 10.13
N SER A 54 9.09 -18.92 9.30
CA SER A 54 10.50 -19.33 9.26
C SER A 54 11.21 -19.13 10.59
N LEU A 55 10.95 -18.02 11.29
CA LEU A 55 11.49 -17.78 12.64
C LEU A 55 10.96 -18.78 13.67
N THR A 56 9.69 -19.15 13.56
CA THR A 56 9.06 -20.14 14.45
C THR A 56 9.70 -21.50 14.25
N GLU A 57 9.85 -21.93 13.00
CA GLU A 57 10.50 -23.20 12.66
C GLU A 57 11.96 -23.21 13.09
N PHE A 58 12.72 -22.16 12.77
CA PHE A 58 14.11 -22.04 13.21
C PHE A 58 14.25 -22.10 14.73
N GLY A 59 13.37 -21.42 15.48
CA GLY A 59 13.34 -21.49 16.94
C GLY A 59 13.00 -22.86 17.49
N LYS A 60 12.15 -23.63 16.79
CA LYS A 60 11.85 -25.02 17.10
C LYS A 60 13.07 -25.91 16.84
N THR A 61 13.69 -25.79 15.66
CA THR A 61 14.93 -26.50 15.31
C THR A 61 16.00 -26.27 16.37
N LEU A 62 16.26 -25.03 16.77
CA LEU A 62 17.24 -24.71 17.82
C LEU A 62 16.94 -25.40 19.17
N ARG A 63 15.66 -25.52 19.53
CA ARG A 63 15.24 -26.13 20.80
C ARG A 63 15.36 -27.66 20.77
N GLU A 64 15.01 -28.25 19.64
CA GLU A 64 14.96 -29.71 19.45
C GLU A 64 16.30 -30.30 19.00
N THR A 65 17.26 -29.46 18.61
CA THR A 65 18.59 -29.91 18.21
C THR A 65 19.38 -30.40 19.42
N GLU A 66 19.67 -31.69 19.44
CA GLU A 66 20.69 -32.27 20.30
C GLU A 66 22.06 -32.19 19.61
N LEU A 67 23.07 -31.71 20.34
CA LEU A 67 24.43 -31.61 19.82
C LEU A 67 25.20 -32.92 20.07
N PRO A 68 25.79 -33.53 19.03
CA PRO A 68 26.56 -34.76 19.18
C PRO A 68 27.87 -34.51 19.93
N ASN A 69 28.39 -35.54 20.60
CA ASN A 69 29.68 -35.49 21.30
C ASN A 69 30.90 -35.59 20.36
N ASP A 70 30.74 -35.12 19.12
CA ASP A 70 31.76 -35.07 18.08
C ASP A 70 31.90 -33.62 17.60
N ALA A 71 33.15 -33.14 17.59
CA ALA A 71 33.44 -31.74 17.31
C ALA A 71 33.09 -31.35 15.87
N ASP A 72 33.39 -32.22 14.90
CA ASP A 72 33.14 -31.97 13.47
C ASP A 72 31.63 -31.96 13.18
N SER A 73 30.89 -32.91 13.76
CA SER A 73 29.44 -33.00 13.61
C SER A 73 28.72 -31.82 14.26
N THR A 74 29.16 -31.41 15.46
CA THR A 74 28.64 -30.20 16.12
C THR A 74 28.94 -28.95 15.29
N ALA A 75 30.17 -28.80 14.78
CA ALA A 75 30.54 -27.66 13.95
C ALA A 75 29.66 -27.56 12.70
N ARG A 76 29.38 -28.69 12.04
CA ARG A 76 28.50 -28.74 10.86
C ARG A 76 27.06 -28.34 11.16
N ILE A 77 26.51 -28.76 12.30
CA ILE A 77 25.16 -28.36 12.73
C ILE A 77 25.10 -26.84 12.97
N LEU A 78 26.09 -26.29 13.68
CA LEU A 78 26.15 -24.85 13.96
C LEU A 78 26.32 -24.02 12.68
N GLU A 79 27.08 -24.52 11.71
CA GLU A 79 27.23 -23.88 10.40
C GLU A 79 25.90 -23.84 9.66
N LEU A 80 25.19 -24.97 9.56
CA LEU A 80 23.88 -25.04 8.90
C LEU A 80 22.86 -24.08 9.54
N GLN A 81 22.76 -24.08 10.87
CA GLN A 81 21.86 -23.18 11.60
C GLN A 81 22.28 -21.71 11.45
N THR A 82 23.58 -21.44 11.33
CA THR A 82 24.07 -20.07 11.05
C THR A 82 23.68 -19.61 9.65
N VAL A 83 23.80 -20.48 8.64
CA VAL A 83 23.38 -20.18 7.27
C VAL A 83 21.87 -19.91 7.22
N GLU A 84 21.06 -20.75 7.86
CA GLU A 84 19.60 -20.56 7.92
C GLU A 84 19.22 -19.23 8.60
N LYS A 85 19.82 -18.92 9.76
CA LYS A 85 19.65 -17.63 10.44
C LYS A 85 19.97 -16.45 9.52
N MET A 86 21.05 -16.55 8.75
CA MET A 86 21.48 -15.49 7.85
C MET A 86 20.52 -15.32 6.67
N ALA A 87 19.95 -16.41 6.16
CA ALA A 87 18.91 -16.38 5.13
C ALA A 87 17.65 -15.65 5.63
N ILE A 88 17.10 -16.06 6.79
CA ILE A 88 15.93 -15.41 7.40
C ILE A 88 16.18 -13.92 7.64
N LYS A 89 17.39 -13.58 8.11
CA LYS A 89 17.79 -12.18 8.34
C LYS A 89 17.79 -11.36 7.04
N GLU A 90 18.24 -11.92 5.92
CA GLU A 90 18.26 -11.20 4.65
C GLU A 90 16.85 -11.05 4.07
N GLU A 91 16.00 -12.08 4.15
CA GLU A 91 14.59 -11.99 3.79
C GLU A 91 13.87 -10.88 4.57
N PHE A 92 14.11 -10.80 5.88
CA PHE A 92 13.57 -9.74 6.72
C PHE A 92 14.01 -8.34 6.25
N LYS A 93 15.29 -8.14 5.96
CA LYS A 93 15.79 -6.85 5.44
C LYS A 93 15.15 -6.49 4.10
N ILE A 94 14.97 -7.47 3.21
CA ILE A 94 14.30 -7.25 1.92
C ILE A 94 12.85 -6.81 2.14
N ALA A 95 12.12 -7.48 3.04
CA ALA A 95 10.76 -7.11 3.39
C ALA A 95 10.69 -5.68 3.97
N VAL A 96 11.60 -5.32 4.86
CA VAL A 96 11.69 -3.96 5.43
C VAL A 96 11.94 -2.91 4.33
N ARG A 97 12.89 -3.15 3.41
CA ARG A 97 13.16 -2.23 2.29
C ARG A 97 11.92 -2.05 1.41
N LYS A 98 11.21 -3.14 1.08
CA LYS A 98 9.94 -3.10 0.34
C LYS A 98 8.87 -2.30 1.10
N GLY A 99 8.82 -2.44 2.42
CA GLY A 99 7.89 -1.70 3.30
C GLY A 99 8.13 -0.19 3.27
N PHE A 100 9.40 0.24 3.29
CA PHE A 100 9.73 1.66 3.14
C PHE A 100 9.32 2.23 1.77
N THR A 101 9.54 1.47 0.69
CA THR A 101 9.10 1.87 -0.65
C THR A 101 7.57 2.00 -0.71
N LEU A 102 6.84 1.02 -0.17
CA LEU A 102 5.38 1.07 -0.08
C LEU A 102 4.89 2.27 0.73
N LEU A 103 5.49 2.54 1.89
CA LEU A 103 5.15 3.69 2.72
C LEU A 103 5.35 5.01 1.99
N LYS A 104 6.40 5.12 1.15
CA LYS A 104 6.61 6.29 0.29
C LYS A 104 5.48 6.44 -0.73
N SER A 105 5.04 5.35 -1.36
CA SER A 105 3.93 5.35 -2.31
C SER A 105 2.58 5.69 -1.65
N VAL A 106 2.29 5.14 -0.47
CA VAL A 106 1.10 5.48 0.33
C VAL A 106 1.08 6.99 0.64
N ARG A 107 2.20 7.54 1.11
CA ARG A 107 2.31 8.97 1.43
C ARG A 107 2.18 9.88 0.20
N GLN A 108 2.36 9.36 -1.02
CA GLN A 108 2.09 10.12 -2.25
C GLN A 108 0.59 10.17 -2.57
N LEU A 109 -0.19 9.16 -2.16
CA LEU A 109 -1.65 9.18 -2.28
C LEU A 109 -2.29 10.24 -1.36
N ASP A 110 -1.71 10.47 -0.18
CA ASP A 110 -2.20 11.45 0.80
C ASP A 110 -1.84 12.90 0.45
N LYS A 111 -0.87 13.12 -0.46
CA LYS A 111 -0.45 14.47 -0.84
C LYS A 111 -1.43 15.04 -1.86
N LYS A 112 -2.17 16.09 -1.46
CA LYS A 112 -2.89 16.95 -2.40
C LYS A 112 -1.87 17.49 -3.43
N PRO A 113 -2.14 17.39 -4.75
CA PRO A 113 -1.23 17.94 -5.75
C PRO A 113 -1.07 19.44 -5.51
N THR A 114 0.17 19.94 -5.55
CA THR A 114 0.39 21.39 -5.43
C THR A 114 -0.10 22.10 -6.69
N PRO A 115 -0.47 23.39 -6.63
CA PRO A 115 -0.91 24.15 -7.80
C PRO A 115 0.08 24.11 -8.96
N GLU A 116 1.38 24.01 -8.68
CA GLU A 116 2.45 23.92 -9.68
C GLU A 116 2.50 22.56 -10.41
N GLN A 117 1.94 21.51 -9.80
CA GLN A 117 1.86 20.15 -10.38
C GLN A 117 0.58 19.96 -11.22
N LEU A 118 -0.33 20.92 -11.19
CA LEU A 118 -1.56 20.92 -11.97
C LEU A 118 -1.35 21.74 -13.25
N SER A 119 -1.80 21.23 -14.39
CA SER A 119 -1.87 22.06 -15.59
C SER A 119 -2.82 23.25 -15.35
N PRO A 120 -2.66 24.39 -16.07
CA PRO A 120 -3.48 25.59 -15.86
C PRO A 120 -4.99 25.31 -15.89
N THR A 121 -5.43 24.46 -16.82
CA THR A 121 -6.82 24.00 -16.94
C THR A 121 -7.27 23.19 -15.72
N ARG A 122 -6.40 22.34 -15.18
CA ARG A 122 -6.69 21.49 -14.02
C ARG A 122 -6.77 22.32 -12.75
N LEU A 123 -5.89 23.29 -12.58
CA LEU A 123 -5.92 24.24 -11.47
C LEU A 123 -7.23 25.05 -11.49
N HIS A 124 -7.61 25.58 -12.67
CA HIS A 124 -8.86 26.30 -12.84
C HIS A 124 -10.09 25.45 -12.45
N ASN A 125 -10.13 24.19 -12.90
CA ASN A 125 -11.22 23.27 -12.58
C ASN A 125 -11.29 22.94 -11.08
N VAL A 126 -10.14 22.73 -10.42
CA VAL A 126 -10.09 22.50 -8.96
C VAL A 126 -10.62 23.73 -8.21
N THR A 127 -10.16 24.93 -8.58
CA THR A 127 -10.64 26.18 -7.96
C THR A 127 -12.14 26.41 -8.21
N ALA A 128 -12.66 26.06 -9.39
CA ALA A 128 -14.08 26.15 -9.70
C ALA A 128 -14.93 25.19 -8.84
N ILE A 129 -14.48 23.94 -8.67
CA ILE A 129 -15.16 22.95 -7.82
C ILE A 129 -15.10 23.35 -6.35
N GLU A 130 -13.96 23.81 -5.85
CA GLU A 130 -13.82 24.31 -4.47
C GLU A 130 -14.79 25.48 -4.21
N ARG A 131 -14.91 26.43 -5.15
CA ARG A 131 -15.89 27.53 -5.08
C ARG A 131 -17.33 27.02 -5.07
N MET A 132 -17.67 26.06 -5.93
CA MET A 132 -19.01 25.44 -5.94
C MET A 132 -19.35 24.76 -4.60
N LEU A 133 -18.41 24.03 -4.00
CA LEU A 133 -18.61 23.36 -2.71
C LEU A 133 -18.84 24.36 -1.58
N VAL A 134 -18.09 25.47 -1.55
CA VAL A 134 -18.31 26.57 -0.60
C VAL A 134 -19.70 27.17 -0.81
N GLN A 135 -20.09 27.45 -2.06
CA GLN A 135 -21.42 27.97 -2.38
C GLN A 135 -22.53 27.03 -1.90
N LEU A 136 -22.45 25.73 -2.20
CA LEU A 136 -23.41 24.74 -1.73
C LEU A 136 -23.49 24.66 -0.20
N GLY A 137 -22.34 24.76 0.50
CA GLY A 137 -22.30 24.84 1.96
C GLY A 137 -23.00 26.10 2.51
N THR A 138 -22.77 27.25 1.88
CA THR A 138 -23.42 28.51 2.27
C THR A 138 -24.93 28.52 1.98
N TYR A 139 -25.37 27.95 0.84
CA TYR A 139 -26.80 27.78 0.57
C TYR A 139 -27.46 26.84 1.58
N HIS A 140 -26.75 25.80 2.02
CA HIS A 140 -27.25 24.91 3.05
C HIS A 140 -27.41 25.64 4.40
N GLN A 141 -26.45 26.48 4.81
CA GLN A 141 -26.55 27.30 6.04
C GLN A 141 -27.67 28.35 5.95
N MET A 142 -27.80 29.05 4.81
CA MET A 142 -28.86 30.05 4.61
C MET A 142 -30.26 29.43 4.59
N ALA A 143 -30.42 28.24 4.02
CA ALA A 143 -31.69 27.51 4.00
C ALA A 143 -32.12 26.99 5.39
N VAL A 144 -31.16 26.75 6.30
CA VAL A 144 -31.44 26.37 7.70
C VAL A 144 -31.87 27.58 8.53
N ILE A 145 -31.21 28.74 8.33
CA ILE A 145 -31.57 30.00 9.01
C ILE A 145 -32.96 30.49 8.58
N SER A 146 -33.32 30.36 7.30
CA SER A 146 -34.64 30.78 6.78
C SER A 146 -35.82 29.90 7.24
N ARG A 147 -35.57 28.75 7.88
CA ARG A 147 -36.61 27.86 8.45
C ARG A 147 -36.70 27.95 9.98
N SER A 148 -35.93 28.84 10.60
CA SER A 148 -35.94 29.17 12.03
C SER A 148 -36.76 30.43 12.26
#